data_AF-A0A812G2N5-F1
#
_entry.id   AF-A0A812G2N5-F1
#
_cell.length_a   1.000
_cell.length_b   1.000
_cell.length_c   1.000
_cell.angle_alpha   90.00
_cell.angle_beta   90.00
_cell.angle_gamma   90.00
#
_symmetry.space_group_name_H-M   'P 1'
#
loop_
_entity.id
_entity.type
_entity.pdbx_description
1 polymer ?
#
loop_
_entity_poly.entity_id
_entity_poly.type
_entity_poly.pdbx_seq_one_letter_code
_entity_poly.pdbx_strand_id
1 'polypeptide(L)'
;MTFTVEKIGGTSMTAFDAVIDNILLRPQNPYNRIFVVSAYGGMTDALLECKKTSKPGVYQLIAKRDEAWQDALAYVESRMLLTNEHIFADPMNRMRADKFIRSRIAEAKTCVTNILETCQYGQFSLRHYLPQIREFLSSIGEAHSAYNTALKLKNMGINAKLSTSLVGITNSPKRWMNPSLMPLKILTSPKSYRLLLAMRIAKKG
;
A
#
# COMPACT_ATOMS: atom_id res chain seq x y z
N MET A 1 25.61 -10.40 2.42
CA MET A 1 25.07 -9.83 1.15
C MET A 1 24.39 -8.53 1.51
N THR A 2 24.90 -7.39 1.03
CA THR A 2 24.42 -6.06 1.46
C THR A 2 23.21 -5.63 0.61
N PHE A 3 22.19 -5.08 1.26
CA PHE A 3 21.00 -4.49 0.61
C PHE A 3 20.86 -3.04 1.03
N THR A 4 20.54 -2.13 0.10
CA THR A 4 20.10 -0.78 0.47
C THR A 4 18.58 -0.77 0.69
N VAL A 5 18.13 0.05 1.63
CA VAL A 5 16.70 0.30 1.88
C VAL A 5 16.45 1.78 1.66
N GLU A 6 15.61 2.10 0.69
CA GLU A 6 15.35 3.48 0.25
C GLU A 6 13.86 3.78 0.37
N LYS A 7 13.51 4.98 0.83
CA LYS A 7 12.12 5.38 1.05
C LYS A 7 11.72 6.47 0.07
N ILE A 8 10.59 6.27 -0.63
CA ILE A 8 10.02 7.23 -1.56
C ILE A 8 8.75 7.84 -0.95
N GLY A 9 8.75 9.16 -0.80
CA GLY A 9 7.67 9.92 -0.17
C GLY A 9 6.45 10.13 -1.08
N GLY A 10 5.27 10.37 -0.50
CA GLY A 10 4.02 10.56 -1.27
C GLY A 10 4.08 11.72 -2.27
N THR A 11 4.81 12.80 -1.96
CA THR A 11 5.07 13.90 -2.91
C THR A 11 5.95 13.46 -4.08
N SER A 12 6.93 12.59 -3.87
CA SER A 12 7.71 12.01 -4.98
C SER A 12 6.83 11.11 -5.85
N MET A 13 5.88 10.38 -5.24
CA MET A 13 4.95 9.51 -5.97
C MET A 13 3.95 10.24 -6.86
N THR A 14 3.81 11.58 -6.79
CA THR A 14 3.05 12.32 -7.83
C THR A 14 3.84 12.47 -9.14
N ALA A 15 5.16 12.39 -9.09
CA ALA A 15 6.05 12.40 -10.25
C ALA A 15 6.54 10.98 -10.54
N PHE A 16 5.60 10.04 -10.76
CA PHE A 16 5.87 8.61 -10.77
C PHE A 16 6.94 8.18 -11.78
N ASP A 17 6.85 8.61 -13.05
CA ASP A 17 7.86 8.22 -14.06
C ASP A 17 9.25 8.81 -13.73
N ALA A 18 9.32 10.03 -13.18
CA ALA A 18 10.57 10.61 -12.71
C ALA A 18 11.20 9.82 -11.54
N VAL A 19 10.38 9.19 -10.69
CA VAL A 19 10.87 8.24 -9.66
C VAL A 19 11.43 6.97 -10.30
N ILE A 20 10.78 6.42 -11.33
CA ILE A 20 11.31 5.26 -12.07
C ILE A 20 12.70 5.61 -12.63
N ASP A 21 12.78 6.65 -13.46
CA ASP A 21 13.96 6.94 -14.28
C ASP A 21 15.17 7.44 -13.50
N ASN A 22 14.93 8.19 -12.42
CA ASN A 22 16.01 8.81 -11.65
C ASN A 22 16.40 8.04 -10.38
N ILE A 23 15.51 7.22 -9.82
CA ILE A 23 15.74 6.54 -8.53
C ILE A 23 15.77 5.02 -8.70
N LEU A 24 14.80 4.42 -9.39
CA LEU A 24 14.70 2.94 -9.46
C LEU A 24 15.63 2.34 -10.52
N LEU A 25 15.76 3.00 -11.68
CA LEU A 25 16.63 2.57 -12.79
C LEU A 25 18.10 2.98 -12.63
N ARG A 26 18.45 3.75 -11.60
CA ARG A 26 19.83 4.24 -11.34
C ARG A 26 20.35 3.75 -10.00
N PRO A 27 21.64 3.35 -9.87
CA PRO A 27 22.66 3.26 -10.93
C PRO A 27 22.38 2.10 -11.91
N GLN A 28 23.21 1.94 -12.96
CA GLN A 28 23.05 0.93 -14.03
C GLN A 28 22.74 -0.50 -13.55
N ASN A 29 23.12 -0.85 -12.31
CA ASN A 29 22.73 -2.07 -11.64
C ASN A 29 21.63 -1.76 -10.58
N PRO A 30 20.34 -1.96 -10.89
CA PRO A 30 19.24 -1.67 -9.97
C PRO A 30 18.99 -2.78 -8.93
N TYR A 31 19.77 -3.87 -8.95
CA TYR A 31 19.55 -5.06 -8.11
C TYR A 31 20.06 -4.90 -6.67
N ASN A 32 19.54 -5.73 -5.76
CA ASN A 32 19.83 -5.73 -4.32
C ASN A 32 19.36 -4.47 -3.56
N ARG A 33 18.27 -3.86 -4.05
CA ARG A 33 17.64 -2.68 -3.45
C ARG A 33 16.23 -3.01 -2.99
N ILE A 34 15.84 -2.45 -1.85
CA ILE A 34 14.50 -2.54 -1.27
C ILE A 34 13.92 -1.13 -1.21
N PHE A 35 12.79 -0.92 -1.88
CA PHE A 35 12.10 0.36 -1.89
C PHE A 35 10.84 0.31 -1.03
N VAL A 36 10.74 1.21 -0.08
CA VAL A 36 9.53 1.50 0.70
C VAL A 36 8.84 2.69 0.02
N VAL A 37 7.77 2.43 -0.73
CA VAL A 37 7.00 3.48 -1.41
C VAL A 37 5.82 3.92 -0.56
N SER A 38 5.53 5.21 -0.57
CA SER A 38 4.28 5.74 -0.01
C SER A 38 3.14 5.57 -1.00
N ALA A 39 1.89 5.77 -0.56
CA ALA A 39 0.75 5.92 -1.47
C ALA A 39 0.95 7.10 -2.44
N TYR A 40 0.21 7.08 -3.56
CA TYR A 40 0.12 8.21 -4.48
C TYR A 40 -0.41 9.49 -3.80
N GLY A 41 -0.11 10.65 -4.38
CA GLY A 41 -0.50 11.95 -3.82
C GLY A 41 -2.00 12.07 -3.56
N GLY A 42 -2.37 12.41 -2.33
CA GLY A 42 -3.76 12.57 -1.92
C GLY A 42 -4.59 11.27 -1.92
N MET A 43 -3.99 10.08 -1.99
CA MET A 43 -4.71 8.81 -1.78
C MET A 43 -4.97 8.55 -0.30
N THR A 44 -3.93 8.67 0.56
CA THR A 44 -4.07 8.50 2.01
C THR A 44 -5.09 9.47 2.61
N ASP A 45 -5.15 10.71 2.13
CA ASP A 45 -6.12 11.71 2.58
C ASP A 45 -7.57 11.33 2.22
N ALA A 46 -7.80 10.68 1.07
CA ALA A 46 -9.13 10.22 0.66
C ALA A 46 -9.56 8.95 1.41
N LEU A 47 -8.61 8.04 1.67
CA LEU A 47 -8.83 6.85 2.49
C LEU A 47 -9.08 7.19 3.98
N LEU A 48 -8.38 8.20 4.50
CA LEU A 48 -8.40 8.53 5.93
C LEU A 48 -9.14 9.84 6.23
N GLU A 49 -8.47 10.97 6.04
CA GLU A 49 -8.96 12.33 6.24
C GLU A 49 -7.99 13.34 5.61
N CYS A 50 -8.48 14.43 5.04
CA CYS A 50 -7.58 15.50 4.59
C CYS A 50 -7.32 16.49 5.74
N LYS A 51 -6.15 16.38 6.37
CA LYS A 51 -5.74 17.23 7.52
C LYS A 51 -5.80 18.75 7.26
N LYS A 52 -5.73 19.18 6.00
CA LYS A 52 -5.73 20.60 5.60
C LYS A 52 -7.12 21.18 5.37
N THR A 53 -8.08 20.34 4.95
CA THR A 53 -9.42 20.79 4.53
C THR A 53 -10.54 20.26 5.42
N SER A 54 -10.21 19.39 6.38
CA SER A 54 -11.13 18.67 7.26
C SER A 54 -12.22 17.86 6.52
N LYS A 55 -12.06 17.66 5.20
CA LYS A 55 -12.96 16.80 4.43
C LYS A 55 -12.82 15.35 4.91
N PRO A 56 -13.94 14.68 5.25
CA PRO A 56 -13.90 13.31 5.72
C PRO A 56 -13.43 12.37 4.60
N GLY A 57 -12.47 11.50 4.92
CA GLY A 57 -12.16 10.33 4.10
C GLY A 57 -12.97 9.12 4.56
N VAL A 58 -12.78 7.97 3.90
CA VAL A 58 -13.51 6.72 4.17
C VAL A 58 -13.48 6.36 5.66
N TYR A 59 -12.31 6.42 6.30
CA TYR A 59 -12.14 6.18 7.74
C TYR A 59 -13.03 7.07 8.63
N GLN A 60 -13.15 8.36 8.33
CA GLN A 60 -13.94 9.29 9.14
C GLN A 60 -15.45 9.05 9.02
N LEU A 61 -15.91 8.55 7.86
CA LEU A 61 -17.31 8.15 7.67
C LEU A 61 -17.60 6.84 8.44
N ILE A 62 -16.70 5.84 8.35
CA ILE A 62 -16.78 4.61 9.15
C ILE A 62 -16.81 4.93 10.65
N ALA A 63 -15.94 5.83 11.12
CA ALA A 63 -15.88 6.24 12.54
C ALA A 63 -17.18 6.88 13.06
N LYS A 64 -17.98 7.47 12.16
CA LYS A 64 -19.29 8.05 12.44
C LYS A 64 -20.46 7.07 12.24
N ARG A 65 -20.20 5.84 11.75
CA ARG A 65 -21.21 4.90 11.23
C ARG A 65 -22.08 5.50 10.10
N ASP A 66 -21.49 6.40 9.31
CA ASP A 66 -22.15 7.07 8.18
C ASP A 66 -22.08 6.18 6.93
N GLU A 67 -23.23 5.74 6.41
CA GLU A 67 -23.34 4.81 5.27
C GLU A 67 -22.65 5.30 3.99
N ALA A 68 -22.47 6.63 3.85
CA ALA A 68 -21.73 7.24 2.75
C ALA A 68 -20.25 6.79 2.67
N TRP A 69 -19.74 6.05 3.67
CA TRP A 69 -18.42 5.42 3.59
C TRP A 69 -18.26 4.50 2.37
N GLN A 70 -19.34 3.87 1.92
CA GLN A 70 -19.32 2.99 0.74
C GLN A 70 -19.08 3.79 -0.55
N ASP A 71 -19.77 4.92 -0.70
CA ASP A 71 -19.62 5.81 -1.86
C ASP A 71 -18.25 6.50 -1.86
N ALA A 72 -17.76 6.90 -0.68
CA ALA A 72 -16.41 7.42 -0.54
C ALA A 72 -15.34 6.37 -0.93
N LEU A 73 -15.56 5.09 -0.62
CA LEU A 73 -14.67 4.00 -1.03
C LEU A 73 -14.73 3.74 -2.54
N ALA A 74 -15.91 3.80 -3.16
CA ALA A 74 -16.08 3.71 -4.62
C ALA A 74 -15.46 4.89 -5.38
N TYR A 75 -15.51 6.10 -4.79
CA TYR A 75 -14.79 7.27 -5.30
C TYR A 75 -13.26 7.10 -5.20
N VAL A 76 -12.77 6.52 -4.09
CA VAL A 76 -11.35 6.15 -3.95
C VAL A 76 -10.93 5.12 -5.01
N GLU A 77 -11.73 4.07 -5.23
CA GLU A 77 -11.47 3.09 -6.30
C GLU A 77 -11.37 3.78 -7.66
N SER A 78 -12.34 4.62 -7.99
CA SER A 78 -12.38 5.36 -9.27
C SER A 78 -11.12 6.20 -9.48
N ARG A 79 -10.64 6.89 -8.44
CA ARG A 79 -9.35 7.62 -8.49
C ARG A 79 -8.14 6.70 -8.64
N MET A 80 -8.16 5.51 -8.05
CA MET A 80 -7.08 4.52 -8.20
C MET A 80 -7.03 3.95 -9.63
N LEU A 81 -8.18 3.71 -10.25
CA LEU A 81 -8.30 3.27 -11.65
C LEU A 81 -7.82 4.35 -12.64
N LEU A 82 -8.21 5.61 -12.43
CA LEU A 82 -7.67 6.75 -13.21
C LEU A 82 -6.14 6.86 -13.06
N THR A 83 -5.60 6.60 -11.86
CA THR A 83 -4.15 6.59 -11.64
C THR A 83 -3.47 5.45 -12.42
N ASN A 84 -4.10 4.27 -12.53
CA ASN A 84 -3.58 3.17 -13.35
C ASN A 84 -3.59 3.52 -14.85
N GLU A 85 -4.66 4.17 -15.32
CA GLU A 85 -4.79 4.66 -16.69
C GLU A 85 -3.68 5.63 -17.08
N HIS A 86 -3.35 6.59 -16.21
CA HIS A 86 -2.23 7.51 -16.45
C HIS A 86 -0.85 6.83 -16.44
N ILE A 87 -0.68 5.72 -15.69
CA ILE A 87 0.63 5.03 -15.54
C ILE A 87 0.88 3.97 -16.61
N PHE A 88 -0.18 3.32 -17.11
CA PHE A 88 -0.12 2.18 -18.02
C PHE A 88 -0.84 2.48 -19.34
N ALA A 89 -0.08 2.98 -20.32
CA ALA A 89 -0.55 3.11 -21.70
C ALA A 89 -0.89 1.75 -22.36
N ASP A 90 -0.22 0.66 -21.94
CA ASP A 90 -0.55 -0.69 -22.39
C ASP A 90 -1.83 -1.23 -21.69
N PRO A 91 -2.89 -1.58 -22.44
CA PRO A 91 -4.15 -2.07 -21.86
C PRO A 91 -4.02 -3.34 -21.02
N MET A 92 -3.09 -4.24 -21.37
CA MET A 92 -2.94 -5.52 -20.65
C MET A 92 -2.34 -5.32 -19.26
N ASN A 93 -1.39 -4.38 -19.13
CA ASN A 93 -0.82 -4.00 -17.84
C ASN A 93 -1.76 -3.12 -17.03
N ARG A 94 -2.51 -2.21 -17.66
CA ARG A 94 -3.62 -1.49 -17.00
C ARG A 94 -4.62 -2.48 -16.39
N MET A 95 -5.09 -3.46 -17.16
CA MET A 95 -6.04 -4.48 -16.70
C MET A 95 -5.52 -5.27 -15.49
N ARG A 96 -4.21 -5.58 -15.44
CA ARG A 96 -3.58 -6.24 -14.28
C ARG A 96 -3.57 -5.35 -13.03
N ALA A 97 -3.23 -4.07 -13.18
CA ALA A 97 -3.26 -3.09 -12.10
C ALA A 97 -4.70 -2.84 -11.58
N ASP A 98 -5.66 -2.70 -12.50
CA ASP A 98 -7.08 -2.52 -12.19
C ASP A 98 -7.64 -3.74 -11.45
N LYS A 99 -7.35 -4.96 -11.91
CA LYS A 99 -7.77 -6.20 -11.24
C LYS A 99 -7.18 -6.31 -9.83
N PHE A 100 -5.90 -5.95 -9.65
CA PHE A 100 -5.26 -5.97 -8.33
C PHE A 100 -5.96 -5.01 -7.36
N ILE A 101 -6.15 -3.75 -7.76
CA ILE A 101 -6.68 -2.74 -6.83
C ILE A 101 -8.18 -2.94 -6.54
N ARG A 102 -8.96 -3.38 -7.54
CA ARG A 102 -10.36 -3.80 -7.34
C ARG A 102 -10.51 -4.91 -6.31
N SER A 103 -9.64 -5.93 -6.36
CA SER A 103 -9.62 -7.00 -5.34
C SER A 103 -9.44 -6.42 -3.94
N ARG A 104 -8.45 -5.53 -3.76
CA ARG A 104 -8.17 -4.92 -2.45
C ARG A 104 -9.28 -4.01 -1.95
N ILE A 105 -9.94 -3.26 -2.84
CA ILE A 105 -11.11 -2.45 -2.47
C ILE A 105 -12.31 -3.34 -2.08
N ALA A 106 -12.57 -4.42 -2.83
CA ALA A 106 -13.64 -5.37 -2.51
C ALA A 106 -13.37 -6.10 -1.17
N GLU A 107 -12.15 -6.59 -0.95
CA GLU A 107 -11.69 -7.15 0.32
C GLU A 107 -11.89 -6.14 1.47
N ALA A 108 -11.59 -4.86 1.24
CA ALA A 108 -11.76 -3.80 2.23
C ALA A 108 -13.23 -3.50 2.54
N LYS A 109 -14.09 -3.45 1.52
CA LYS A 109 -15.53 -3.27 1.67
C LYS A 109 -16.11 -4.39 2.53
N THR A 110 -15.86 -5.64 2.17
CA THR A 110 -16.33 -6.81 2.95
C THR A 110 -15.81 -6.78 4.39
N CYS A 111 -14.51 -6.52 4.59
CA CYS A 111 -13.93 -6.47 5.94
C CYS A 111 -14.57 -5.39 6.82
N VAL A 112 -14.74 -4.18 6.30
CA VAL A 112 -15.38 -3.07 7.05
C VAL A 112 -16.85 -3.37 7.34
N THR A 113 -17.61 -3.88 6.37
CA THR A 113 -19.01 -4.29 6.57
C THR A 113 -19.13 -5.31 7.70
N ASN A 114 -18.35 -6.39 7.66
CA ASN A 114 -18.38 -7.43 8.69
C ASN A 114 -18.03 -6.89 10.09
N ILE A 115 -17.08 -5.94 10.20
CA ILE A 115 -16.76 -5.30 11.49
C ILE A 115 -17.93 -4.43 11.97
N LEU A 116 -18.56 -3.65 11.09
CA LEU A 116 -19.70 -2.81 11.44
C LEU A 116 -20.90 -3.64 11.91
N GLU A 117 -21.22 -4.73 11.22
CA GLU A 117 -22.24 -5.72 11.61
C GLU A 117 -21.92 -6.39 12.94
N THR A 118 -20.68 -6.84 13.14
CA THR A 118 -20.22 -7.42 14.42
C THR A 118 -20.40 -6.43 15.58
N CYS A 119 -20.21 -5.13 15.31
CA CYS A 119 -20.44 -4.04 16.28
C CYS A 119 -21.92 -3.62 16.45
N GLN A 120 -22.88 -4.35 15.88
CA GLN A 120 -24.32 -4.21 16.17
C GLN A 120 -24.76 -5.15 17.31
N TYR A 121 -24.13 -6.32 17.45
CA TYR A 121 -24.47 -7.34 18.46
C TYR A 121 -24.00 -7.00 19.90
N GLY A 122 -23.67 -5.73 20.19
CA GLY A 122 -23.40 -5.20 21.53
C GLY A 122 -22.08 -5.61 22.19
N GLN A 123 -21.59 -6.83 21.96
CA GLN A 123 -20.35 -7.37 22.55
C GLN A 123 -19.07 -6.67 22.05
N PHE A 124 -19.15 -5.99 20.91
CA PHE A 124 -18.02 -5.37 20.23
C PHE A 124 -18.25 -3.87 20.03
N SER A 125 -17.31 -3.05 20.50
CA SER A 125 -17.36 -1.60 20.32
C SER A 125 -16.41 -1.15 19.21
N LEU A 126 -16.99 -0.56 18.15
CA LEU A 126 -16.29 -0.07 16.96
C LEU A 126 -15.02 0.75 17.28
N ARG A 127 -15.01 1.51 18.38
CA ARG A 127 -13.85 2.31 18.82
C ARG A 127 -12.57 1.48 18.98
N HIS A 128 -12.68 0.19 19.33
CA HIS A 128 -11.54 -0.72 19.48
C HIS A 128 -10.97 -1.22 18.14
N TYR A 129 -11.74 -1.11 17.06
CA TYR A 129 -11.36 -1.52 15.70
C TYR A 129 -10.93 -0.35 14.81
N LEU A 130 -11.24 0.89 15.19
CA LEU A 130 -10.88 2.08 14.42
C LEU A 130 -9.36 2.19 14.12
N PRO A 131 -8.43 1.95 15.06
CA PRO A 131 -6.99 1.97 14.75
C PRO A 131 -6.60 0.99 13.63
N GLN A 132 -7.14 -0.23 13.67
CA GLN A 132 -6.86 -1.31 12.74
C GLN A 132 -7.51 -1.03 11.37
N ILE A 133 -8.74 -0.50 11.35
CA ILE A 133 -9.39 -0.03 10.11
C ILE A 133 -8.56 1.10 9.48
N ARG A 134 -8.03 2.04 10.28
CA ARG A 134 -7.18 3.13 9.79
C ARG A 134 -5.89 2.61 9.15
N GLU A 135 -5.21 1.69 9.81
CA GLU A 135 -3.97 1.07 9.29
C GLU A 135 -4.25 0.24 8.03
N PHE A 136 -5.33 -0.55 8.03
CA PHE A 136 -5.78 -1.35 6.90
C PHE A 136 -6.10 -0.47 5.68
N LEU A 137 -6.94 0.56 5.82
CA LEU A 137 -7.26 1.51 4.74
C LEU A 137 -6.00 2.21 4.21
N SER A 138 -5.11 2.67 5.09
CA SER A 138 -3.83 3.28 4.67
C SER A 138 -2.98 2.32 3.84
N SER A 139 -2.97 1.03 4.20
CA SER A 139 -2.19 0.01 3.50
C SER A 139 -2.65 -0.24 2.07
N ILE A 140 -3.93 0.03 1.73
CA ILE A 140 -4.46 -0.12 0.36
C ILE A 140 -3.78 0.88 -0.58
N GLY A 141 -3.63 2.14 -0.15
CA GLY A 141 -2.96 3.18 -0.94
C GLY A 141 -1.47 2.91 -1.16
N GLU A 142 -0.78 2.37 -0.14
CA GLU A 142 0.62 1.93 -0.25
C GLU A 142 0.75 0.65 -1.11
N ALA A 143 -0.24 -0.25 -1.07
CA ALA A 143 -0.25 -1.48 -1.88
C ALA A 143 -0.47 -1.19 -3.36
N HIS A 144 -1.34 -0.23 -3.67
CA HIS A 144 -1.61 0.27 -5.02
C HIS A 144 -0.33 0.76 -5.69
N SER A 145 0.39 1.69 -5.04
CA SER A 145 1.61 2.26 -5.60
C SER A 145 2.76 1.26 -5.67
N ALA A 146 2.91 0.39 -4.66
CA ALA A 146 3.94 -0.65 -4.65
C ALA A 146 3.70 -1.73 -5.73
N TYR A 147 2.46 -2.13 -5.96
CA TYR A 147 2.11 -3.07 -7.03
C TYR A 147 2.39 -2.47 -8.41
N ASN A 148 1.94 -1.24 -8.66
CA ASN A 148 2.15 -0.54 -9.92
C ASN A 148 3.64 -0.36 -10.22
N THR A 149 4.44 0.00 -9.22
CA THR A 149 5.91 0.09 -9.33
C THR A 149 6.52 -1.25 -9.75
N ALA A 150 6.15 -2.34 -9.07
CA ALA A 150 6.64 -3.67 -9.39
C ALA A 150 6.20 -4.17 -10.79
N LEU A 151 5.00 -3.80 -11.23
CA LEU A 151 4.50 -4.13 -12.57
C LEU A 151 5.23 -3.33 -13.67
N LYS A 152 5.36 -2.01 -13.52
CA LYS A 152 6.08 -1.13 -14.47
C LYS A 152 7.53 -1.60 -14.66
N LEU A 153 8.25 -1.92 -13.58
CA LEU A 153 9.62 -2.44 -13.67
C LEU A 153 9.71 -3.81 -14.36
N LYS A 154 8.76 -4.74 -14.11
CA LYS A 154 8.72 -6.02 -14.83
C LYS A 154 8.55 -5.83 -16.34
N ASN A 155 7.75 -4.86 -16.75
CA ASN A 155 7.53 -4.53 -18.16
C ASN A 155 8.79 -3.93 -18.81
N MET A 156 9.67 -3.31 -18.02
CA MET A 156 11.02 -2.86 -18.40
C MET A 156 12.08 -3.99 -18.30
N GLY A 157 11.66 -5.25 -18.11
CA GLY A 157 12.56 -6.41 -18.00
C GLY A 157 13.24 -6.58 -16.62
N ILE A 158 12.96 -5.70 -15.66
CA ILE A 158 13.58 -5.73 -14.33
C ILE A 158 12.81 -6.67 -13.40
N ASN A 159 13.52 -7.60 -12.78
CA ASN A 159 12.94 -8.54 -11.82
C ASN A 159 12.66 -7.89 -10.45
N ALA A 160 11.55 -7.13 -10.41
CA ALA A 160 10.98 -6.55 -9.21
C ALA A 160 9.91 -7.46 -8.59
N LYS A 161 9.89 -7.60 -7.26
CA LYS A 161 8.86 -8.34 -6.52
C LYS A 161 8.28 -7.47 -5.41
N LEU A 162 6.95 -7.37 -5.38
CA LEU A 162 6.20 -6.83 -4.24
C LEU A 162 6.32 -7.77 -3.03
N SER A 163 6.67 -7.22 -1.88
CA SER A 163 6.60 -7.86 -0.57
C SER A 163 5.57 -7.13 0.28
N THR A 164 4.53 -7.86 0.70
CA THR A 164 3.51 -7.41 1.66
C THR A 164 3.94 -7.62 3.11
N SER A 165 5.11 -8.25 3.34
CA SER A 165 5.62 -8.61 4.66
C SER A 165 6.92 -7.87 4.96
N LEU A 166 6.78 -6.71 5.61
CA LEU A 166 7.81 -6.13 6.49
C LEU A 166 7.24 -5.82 7.90
N VAL A 167 6.08 -6.37 8.24
CA VAL A 167 5.65 -6.53 9.63
C VAL A 167 6.17 -7.87 10.12
N GLY A 168 6.89 -7.87 11.25
CA GLY A 168 7.41 -9.10 11.85
C GLY A 168 6.38 -9.73 12.79
N ILE A 169 6.31 -11.08 12.74
CA ILE A 169 5.55 -12.00 13.62
C ILE A 169 4.01 -11.81 13.55
N THR A 170 3.16 -12.83 13.37
CA THR A 170 3.26 -14.30 13.31
C THR A 170 2.90 -14.80 11.88
N ASN A 171 2.67 -16.09 11.53
CA ASN A 171 2.81 -17.36 12.25
C ASN A 171 3.24 -18.48 11.28
N SER A 172 4.40 -19.12 11.48
CA SER A 172 4.87 -20.36 10.80
C SER A 172 6.29 -20.72 11.28
N PRO A 173 6.51 -21.81 12.04
CA PRO A 173 7.68 -21.92 12.91
C PRO A 173 8.99 -22.46 12.28
N LYS A 174 9.19 -22.46 10.95
CA LYS A 174 10.36 -23.16 10.32
C LYS A 174 11.06 -22.50 9.11
N ARG A 175 11.21 -21.16 9.02
CA ARG A 175 11.95 -20.56 7.86
C ARG A 175 12.82 -19.32 8.07
N TRP A 176 13.23 -18.98 9.30
CA TRP A 176 13.93 -17.72 9.58
C TRP A 176 15.28 -17.83 10.33
N MET A 177 15.75 -19.04 10.66
CA MET A 177 17.04 -19.25 11.33
C MET A 177 18.21 -19.27 10.33
N ASN A 178 18.46 -18.15 9.66
CA ASN A 178 19.73 -17.94 8.95
C ASN A 178 20.25 -16.51 9.21
N PRO A 179 21.35 -16.33 9.96
CA PRO A 179 21.88 -15.01 10.33
C PRO A 179 22.29 -14.10 9.18
N SER A 180 22.32 -14.61 7.93
CA SER A 180 22.51 -13.82 6.71
C SER A 180 21.24 -13.10 6.20
N LEU A 181 20.11 -13.21 6.92
CA LEU A 181 18.79 -12.68 6.55
C LEU A 181 18.13 -11.82 7.67
N MET A 182 18.79 -10.78 8.17
CA MET A 182 18.23 -9.69 9.00
C MET A 182 19.31 -8.62 9.26
N PRO A 183 19.00 -7.41 9.81
CA PRO A 183 17.82 -6.56 9.65
C PRO A 183 18.21 -5.13 9.18
N LEU A 184 17.25 -4.25 8.83
CA LEU A 184 17.49 -2.79 8.79
C LEU A 184 16.46 -2.02 9.63
N LYS A 185 16.95 -1.37 10.69
CA LYS A 185 16.18 -0.43 11.53
C LYS A 185 15.83 0.84 10.74
N ILE A 186 14.63 0.89 10.15
CA ILE A 186 13.99 2.09 9.59
C ILE A 186 12.49 1.93 9.83
N LEU A 187 11.75 2.69 10.67
CA LEU A 187 12.04 3.90 11.45
C LEU A 187 11.47 3.74 12.87
N THR A 188 12.16 4.28 13.88
CA THR A 188 11.68 4.35 15.26
C THR A 188 10.57 5.39 15.44
N SER A 189 9.33 4.94 15.66
CA SER A 189 8.27 5.74 16.29
C SER A 189 7.31 4.81 17.05
N PRO A 190 6.99 5.04 18.33
CA PRO A 190 6.18 4.11 19.13
C PRO A 190 4.68 4.03 18.78
N LYS A 191 4.23 4.56 17.64
CA LYS A 191 2.80 4.79 17.36
C LYS A 191 2.30 4.39 15.96
N SER A 192 2.89 3.40 15.30
CA SER A 192 2.33 2.89 14.03
C SER A 192 2.74 1.45 13.74
N TYR A 193 1.77 0.53 13.68
CA TYR A 193 1.94 -0.77 13.04
C TYR A 193 1.80 -0.59 11.53
N ARG A 194 2.76 0.13 10.94
CA ARG A 194 2.79 0.35 9.49
C ARG A 194 3.02 -0.98 8.78
N LEU A 195 2.04 -1.40 7.98
CA LEU A 195 2.19 -2.48 7.02
C LEU A 195 3.15 -2.03 5.90
N LEU A 196 4.45 -2.07 6.18
CA LEU A 196 5.52 -1.63 5.29
C LEU A 196 5.52 -2.49 4.00
N LEU A 197 4.75 -2.05 3.01
CA LEU A 197 4.82 -2.59 1.66
C LEU A 197 6.12 -2.13 1.02
N ALA A 198 6.95 -3.11 0.68
CA ALA A 198 8.22 -2.85 0.02
C ALA A 198 8.37 -3.68 -1.25
N MET A 199 9.07 -3.11 -2.20
CA MET A 199 9.43 -3.77 -3.44
C MET A 199 10.92 -4.11 -3.41
N ARG A 200 11.26 -5.37 -3.67
CA ARG A 200 12.65 -5.83 -3.80
C ARG A 200 12.99 -6.04 -5.27
N ILE A 201 14.10 -5.46 -5.72
CA ILE A 201 14.69 -5.74 -7.04
C ILE A 201 15.80 -6.78 -6.84
N ALA A 202 15.68 -7.95 -7.45
CA ALA A 202 16.60 -9.09 -7.23
C ALA A 202 17.01 -9.73 -8.55
N LYS A 203 18.27 -10.18 -8.69
CA LYS A 203 18.67 -10.96 -9.86
C LYS A 203 17.82 -12.22 -9.97
N LYS A 204 17.57 -12.72 -11.19
CA LYS A 204 17.16 -14.11 -11.37
C LYS A 204 18.33 -14.98 -10.89
N GLY A 205 18.03 -15.94 -10.01
CA GLY A 205 18.88 -17.10 -9.78
C GLY A 205 18.52 -18.19 -10.77
#